data_AF-A0A4R2JEZ1-F1
#
_entry.id   AF-A0A4R2JEZ1-F1
#
_cell.length_a   1.000
_cell.length_b   1.000
_cell.length_c   1.000
_cell.angle_alpha   90.00
_cell.angle_beta   90.00
_cell.angle_gamma   90.00
#
_symmetry.space_group_name_H-M   'P 1'
#
loop_
_entity.id
_entity.type
_entity.pdbx_description
1 polymer ?
#
loop_
_entity_poly.entity_id
_entity_poly.type
_entity_poly.pdbx_seq_one_letter_code
_entity_poly.pdbx_strand_id
1 'polypeptide(L)'
;MPRLAFTNTFWETYDLLEKQAKAGVRRAMAKFQQLSVAELYADKGLHLESVEASRDPRMRTIRITNFWRGVVLAPDDGSDIFLLLSVVTHDDAYAWAAKRLYTVNTATHALEVRNVVAIEQLTPPLEQAAAGAPELLFERHSDSVLRELGIDDQVLRAARAITDKPQLQAFSSLLPEDQFEVLQFLAEGFSADEVYRDVVTARKPAQAAAVSDSLAIAITNTASRITLVSTPDELAEILEKPFAAWRVFLHPSQRRLAYRTSFNGAAQVTGGPGTGKTVVALHRVKHLLSRSPHSRVLLTTFTNALAELRATGRTTHLQIGADAARLLSTPDGHAHQFDHVVVDEAQDLRPAQWRVLRAAVPAGPDDLFITGDPHQRIYDSRVSLRALGISVTGRSSRLRVNYRSTAEILEWSARVIDGSPVEDLGGDGNDNLAGYRSLLHGHRPETAGFPTEQAEVAALGERIRGWISQGVEPGEIAVCTRFNILLDKVHSRLRDNGIPVVRLKDMWMVYASRACMP
;
A
#
# COMPACT_ATOMS: atom_id res chain seq x y z
N MET A 1 19.66 -22.94 13.05
CA MET A 1 20.50 -22.18 12.09
C MET A 1 19.85 -20.82 12.00
N PRO A 2 20.61 -19.71 11.99
CA PRO A 2 20.02 -18.38 12.02
C PRO A 2 19.02 -18.21 10.88
N ARG A 3 17.83 -17.72 11.19
CA ARG A 3 16.80 -17.35 10.23
C ARG A 3 16.73 -15.83 10.14
N LEU A 4 16.54 -15.32 8.93
CA LEU A 4 16.47 -13.89 8.68
C LEU A 4 15.04 -13.53 8.27
N ALA A 5 14.49 -12.54 8.95
CA ALA A 5 13.21 -11.93 8.63
C ALA A 5 13.42 -10.50 8.12
N PHE A 6 12.46 -9.98 7.34
CA PHE A 6 12.53 -8.65 6.73
C PHE A 6 11.33 -7.82 7.11
N THR A 7 11.57 -6.58 7.53
CA THR A 7 10.51 -5.58 7.69
C THR A 7 10.14 -4.95 6.35
N ASN A 8 8.98 -4.29 6.29
CA ASN A 8 8.61 -3.46 5.14
C ASN A 8 9.64 -2.35 4.86
N THR A 9 10.18 -1.72 5.91
CA THR A 9 11.17 -0.63 5.80
C THR A 9 12.48 -1.08 5.17
N PHE A 10 12.83 -2.37 5.29
CA PHE A 10 13.97 -2.91 4.57
C PHE A 10 13.77 -2.81 3.05
N TRP A 11 12.59 -3.21 2.56
CA TRP A 11 12.28 -3.19 1.13
C TRP A 11 12.25 -1.78 0.54
N GLU A 12 11.72 -0.80 1.28
CA GLU A 12 11.75 0.62 0.89
C GLU A 12 13.18 1.10 0.59
N THR A 13 14.15 0.67 1.38
CA THR A 13 15.56 1.01 1.18
C THR A 13 16.25 0.12 0.15
N TYR A 14 15.89 -1.16 0.08
CA TYR A 14 16.53 -2.15 -0.79
C TYR A 14 16.39 -1.78 -2.27
N ASP A 15 15.22 -1.32 -2.70
CA ASP A 15 14.97 -1.00 -4.11
C ASP A 15 15.82 0.18 -4.62
N LEU A 16 16.13 1.12 -3.73
CA LEU A 16 16.96 2.30 -3.98
C LEU A 16 18.47 1.97 -4.02
N LEU A 17 18.87 0.77 -3.60
CA LEU A 17 20.28 0.38 -3.56
C LEU A 17 20.86 0.18 -4.96
N GLU A 18 22.09 0.65 -5.14
CA GLU A 18 22.91 0.34 -6.31
C GLU A 18 23.20 -1.16 -6.43
N LYS A 19 23.50 -1.62 -7.65
CA LYS A 19 23.76 -3.04 -7.95
C LYS A 19 24.80 -3.67 -7.03
N GLN A 20 25.87 -2.93 -6.71
CA GLN A 20 26.93 -3.39 -5.81
C GLN A 20 26.44 -3.56 -4.36
N ALA A 21 25.59 -2.65 -3.87
CA ALA A 21 25.00 -2.73 -2.55
C ALA A 21 23.98 -3.88 -2.47
N LYS A 22 23.11 -4.05 -3.47
CA LYS A 22 22.20 -5.21 -3.58
C LYS A 22 22.96 -6.55 -3.56
N ALA A 23 24.10 -6.62 -4.27
CA ALA A 23 24.99 -7.79 -4.20
C ALA A 23 25.64 -7.97 -2.82
N GLY A 24 25.99 -6.88 -2.14
CA GLY A 24 26.44 -6.88 -0.74
C GLY A 24 25.40 -7.44 0.21
N VAL A 25 24.14 -7.05 0.04
CA VAL A 25 23.01 -7.55 0.84
C VAL A 25 22.88 -9.06 0.65
N ARG A 26 22.86 -9.55 -0.59
CA ARG A 26 22.83 -11.01 -0.89
C ARG A 26 23.98 -11.76 -0.22
N ARG A 27 25.21 -11.23 -0.27
CA ARG A 27 26.38 -11.84 0.39
C ARG A 27 26.24 -11.88 1.91
N ALA A 28 25.76 -10.79 2.51
CA ALA A 28 25.54 -10.74 3.95
C ALA A 28 24.49 -11.75 4.38
N MET A 29 23.39 -11.88 3.64
CA MET A 29 22.32 -12.82 3.95
C MET A 29 22.74 -14.28 3.79
N ALA A 30 23.54 -14.59 2.78
CA ALA A 30 24.10 -15.94 2.61
C ALA A 30 24.87 -16.40 3.85
N LYS A 31 25.54 -15.48 4.58
CA LYS A 31 26.22 -15.80 5.84
C LYS A 31 25.25 -16.23 6.93
N PHE A 32 24.07 -15.60 7.04
CA PHE A 32 23.04 -16.02 8.02
C PHE A 32 22.54 -17.44 7.77
N GLN A 33 22.61 -17.93 6.54
CA GLN A 33 22.22 -19.30 6.19
C GLN A 33 23.35 -20.31 6.36
N GLN A 34 24.60 -19.88 6.26
CA GLN A 34 25.78 -20.77 6.26
C GLN A 34 26.45 -20.88 7.63
N LEU A 35 26.35 -19.85 8.46
CA LEU A 35 27.04 -19.77 9.75
C LEU A 35 26.07 -20.05 10.91
N SER A 36 26.57 -20.63 11.98
CA SER A 36 25.87 -20.66 13.27
C SER A 36 25.80 -19.25 13.88
N VAL A 37 24.96 -19.06 14.91
CA VAL A 37 24.85 -17.77 15.60
C VAL A 37 26.20 -17.32 16.17
N ALA A 38 26.96 -18.23 16.81
CA ALA A 38 28.27 -17.93 17.35
C ALA A 38 29.27 -17.51 16.25
N GLU A 39 29.24 -18.18 15.11
CA GLU A 39 30.08 -17.85 13.96
C GLU A 39 29.70 -16.52 13.31
N LEU A 40 28.41 -16.15 13.27
CA LEU A 40 27.97 -14.83 12.80
C LEU A 40 28.56 -13.68 13.63
N TYR A 41 28.56 -13.82 14.95
CA TYR A 41 29.18 -12.82 15.85
C TYR A 41 30.70 -12.78 15.71
N ALA A 42 31.34 -13.89 15.35
CA ALA A 42 32.79 -13.97 15.16
C ALA A 42 33.25 -13.59 13.73
N ASP A 43 32.32 -13.48 12.75
CA ASP A 43 32.66 -13.28 11.35
C ASP A 43 33.18 -11.84 11.09
N LYS A 44 34.48 -11.76 10.79
CA LYS A 44 35.18 -10.49 10.50
C LYS A 44 34.72 -9.80 9.21
N GLY A 45 33.95 -10.46 8.36
CA GLY A 45 33.45 -9.84 7.13
C GLY A 45 32.06 -9.20 7.29
N LEU A 46 31.24 -9.75 8.19
CA LEU A 46 29.87 -9.32 8.46
C LEU A 46 29.84 -8.21 9.51
N HIS A 47 30.76 -8.21 10.47
CA HIS A 47 30.81 -7.18 11.53
C HIS A 47 29.45 -6.98 12.20
N LEU A 48 28.93 -8.01 12.87
CA LEU A 48 27.68 -7.92 13.63
C LEU A 48 27.94 -7.15 14.93
N GLU A 49 27.88 -5.83 14.87
CA GLU A 49 28.33 -4.93 15.94
C GLU A 49 27.15 -4.32 16.71
N SER A 50 27.34 -4.07 18.01
CA SER A 50 26.38 -3.34 18.83
C SER A 50 26.32 -1.86 18.46
N VAL A 51 25.12 -1.30 18.47
CA VAL A 51 24.92 0.15 18.32
C VAL A 51 25.02 0.80 19.68
N GLU A 52 26.11 1.55 19.91
CA GLU A 52 26.29 2.35 21.12
C GLU A 52 25.15 3.39 21.26
N ALA A 53 24.71 3.61 22.50
CA ALA A 53 23.61 4.52 22.84
C ALA A 53 22.24 4.21 22.21
N SER A 54 22.03 2.99 21.67
CA SER A 54 20.69 2.59 21.23
C SER A 54 19.74 2.40 22.41
N ARG A 55 18.49 2.82 22.22
CA ARG A 55 17.39 2.56 23.16
C ARG A 55 16.98 1.08 23.16
N ASP A 56 17.28 0.33 22.11
CA ASP A 56 17.05 -1.11 22.04
C ASP A 56 18.37 -1.88 22.15
N PRO A 57 18.62 -2.65 23.23
CA PRO A 57 19.88 -3.35 23.44
C PRO A 57 20.11 -4.47 22.43
N ARG A 58 19.09 -4.88 21.68
CA ARG A 58 19.17 -5.88 20.61
C ARG A 58 19.65 -5.31 19.29
N MET A 59 19.76 -4.00 19.17
CA MET A 59 20.09 -3.33 17.92
C MET A 59 21.53 -3.59 17.51
N ARG A 60 21.72 -4.13 16.31
CA ARG A 60 23.03 -4.44 15.73
C ARG A 60 23.14 -3.83 14.33
N THR A 61 24.37 -3.58 13.88
CA THR A 61 24.65 -3.29 12.48
C THR A 61 25.43 -4.44 11.85
N ILE A 62 25.29 -4.60 10.55
CA ILE A 62 26.10 -5.52 9.73
C ILE A 62 26.68 -4.77 8.53
N ARG A 63 27.87 -5.19 8.11
CA ARG A 63 28.54 -4.71 6.91
C ARG A 63 27.90 -5.29 5.65
N ILE A 64 27.45 -4.40 4.77
CA ILE A 64 26.93 -4.74 3.44
C ILE A 64 27.98 -4.45 2.39
N THR A 65 28.54 -3.24 2.42
CA THR A 65 29.74 -2.82 1.69
C THR A 65 30.61 -1.97 2.62
N ASN A 66 31.63 -1.27 2.09
CA ASN A 66 32.36 -0.28 2.90
C ASN A 66 31.44 0.88 3.31
N PHE A 67 30.57 1.31 2.40
CA PHE A 67 29.69 2.46 2.56
C PHE A 67 28.32 2.10 3.16
N TRP A 68 27.76 0.95 2.80
CA TRP A 68 26.42 0.53 3.24
C TRP A 68 26.49 -0.37 4.48
N ARG A 69 25.52 -0.18 5.39
CA ARG A 69 25.28 -1.00 6.58
C ARG A 69 23.83 -1.47 6.63
N GLY A 70 23.63 -2.71 7.05
CA GLY A 70 22.31 -3.24 7.39
C GLY A 70 22.07 -3.03 8.87
N VAL A 71 20.87 -2.59 9.25
CA VAL A 71 20.45 -2.49 10.65
C VAL A 71 19.62 -3.72 10.98
N VAL A 72 19.99 -4.45 12.03
CA VAL A 72 19.42 -5.75 12.39
C VAL A 72 18.96 -5.71 13.85
N LEU A 73 17.78 -6.25 14.12
CA LEU A 73 17.36 -6.61 15.47
C LEU A 73 17.79 -8.05 15.73
N ALA A 74 18.72 -8.24 16.66
CA ALA A 74 19.21 -9.57 17.04
C ALA A 74 18.36 -10.17 18.18
N PRO A 75 18.17 -11.49 18.24
CA PRO A 75 17.46 -12.13 19.34
C PRO A 75 18.26 -12.04 20.65
N ASP A 76 17.59 -11.73 21.75
CA ASP A 76 18.11 -11.74 23.13
C ASP A 76 17.49 -12.86 23.99
N ASP A 77 16.56 -13.60 23.42
CA ASP A 77 15.77 -14.66 24.06
C ASP A 77 16.30 -16.08 23.77
N GLY A 78 17.47 -16.18 23.15
CA GLY A 78 18.07 -17.44 22.71
C GLY A 78 17.43 -18.04 21.44
N SER A 79 16.48 -17.35 20.81
CA SER A 79 15.98 -17.74 19.49
C SER A 79 17.04 -17.52 18.40
N ASP A 80 16.80 -18.10 17.22
CA ASP A 80 17.69 -17.98 16.07
C ASP A 80 17.15 -17.03 15.00
N ILE A 81 16.14 -16.20 15.30
CA ILE A 81 15.51 -15.30 14.34
C ILE A 81 16.08 -13.88 14.47
N PHE A 82 16.75 -13.43 13.42
CA PHE A 82 17.21 -12.05 13.25
C PHE A 82 16.24 -11.30 12.34
N LEU A 83 16.02 -10.02 12.60
CA LEU A 83 15.16 -9.18 11.78
C LEU A 83 15.97 -8.06 11.13
N LEU A 84 16.14 -8.12 9.80
CA LEU A 84 16.79 -7.05 9.04
C LEU A 84 15.78 -5.91 8.82
N LEU A 85 16.11 -4.74 9.37
CA LEU A 85 15.21 -3.61 9.48
C LEU A 85 15.34 -2.61 8.33
N SER A 86 16.57 -2.36 7.87
CA SER A 86 16.88 -1.37 6.84
C SER A 86 18.32 -1.52 6.33
N VAL A 87 18.60 -0.98 5.14
CA VAL A 87 19.97 -0.80 4.62
C VAL A 87 20.20 0.67 4.35
N VAL A 88 21.14 1.26 5.08
CA VAL A 88 21.44 2.70 5.03
C VAL A 88 22.96 2.92 4.96
N THR A 89 23.36 4.18 4.81
CA THR A 89 24.79 4.53 4.84
C THR A 89 25.40 4.22 6.21
N HIS A 90 26.72 4.08 6.29
CA HIS A 90 27.42 3.77 7.52
C HIS A 90 27.12 4.77 8.64
N ASP A 91 27.16 6.08 8.33
CA ASP A 91 26.94 7.14 9.31
C ASP A 91 25.47 7.18 9.76
N ASP A 92 24.54 6.95 8.83
CA ASP A 92 23.10 6.95 9.14
C ASP A 92 22.68 5.72 9.95
N ALA A 93 23.37 4.58 9.82
CA ALA A 93 22.98 3.33 10.46
C ALA A 93 22.88 3.45 11.98
N TYR A 94 23.89 4.03 12.62
CA TYR A 94 23.91 4.19 14.08
C TYR A 94 22.86 5.21 14.53
N ALA A 95 22.71 6.33 13.83
CA ALA A 95 21.71 7.34 14.16
C ALA A 95 20.27 6.83 13.96
N TRP A 96 20.04 6.02 12.92
CA TRP A 96 18.75 5.41 12.61
C TRP A 96 18.36 4.37 13.66
N ALA A 97 19.33 3.53 14.03
CA ALA A 97 19.21 2.49 15.03
C ALA A 97 19.02 3.05 16.45
N ALA A 98 19.71 4.15 16.80
CA ALA A 98 19.69 4.68 18.16
C ALA A 98 18.32 5.26 18.58
N LYS A 99 17.55 5.77 17.61
CA LYS A 99 16.27 6.46 17.87
C LYS A 99 15.07 5.51 18.01
N ARG A 100 15.23 4.23 17.66
CA ARG A 100 14.13 3.27 17.55
C ARG A 100 14.14 2.25 18.67
N LEU A 101 12.96 1.88 19.13
CA LEU A 101 12.74 0.79 20.08
C LEU A 101 11.71 -0.18 19.51
N TYR A 102 12.02 -1.47 19.58
CA TYR A 102 11.09 -2.53 19.23
C TYR A 102 10.50 -3.15 20.49
N THR A 103 9.20 -3.37 20.49
CA THR A 103 8.48 -3.94 21.65
C THR A 103 7.40 -4.89 21.17
N VAL A 104 6.95 -5.77 22.05
CA VAL A 104 5.78 -6.62 21.78
C VAL A 104 4.55 -5.92 22.31
N ASN A 105 3.54 -5.73 21.47
CA ASN A 105 2.26 -5.18 21.90
C ASN A 105 1.57 -6.17 22.86
N THR A 106 1.10 -5.70 24.01
CA THR A 106 0.48 -6.56 25.03
C THR A 106 -0.89 -7.11 24.63
N ALA A 107 -1.60 -6.42 23.74
CA ALA A 107 -2.92 -6.82 23.27
C ALA A 107 -2.85 -7.65 21.98
N THR A 108 -2.06 -7.26 20.99
CA THR A 108 -1.97 -7.98 19.70
C THR A 108 -0.88 -9.05 19.66
N HIS A 109 0.09 -8.99 20.59
CA HIS A 109 1.32 -9.79 20.58
C HIS A 109 2.16 -9.61 19.31
N ALA A 110 1.93 -8.52 18.57
CA ALA A 110 2.71 -8.14 17.39
C ALA A 110 3.96 -7.34 17.79
N LEU A 111 5.00 -7.43 16.97
CA LEU A 111 6.18 -6.61 17.07
C LEU A 111 5.87 -5.20 16.56
N GLU A 112 6.15 -4.22 17.39
CA GLU A 112 5.93 -2.80 17.12
C GLU A 112 7.25 -2.04 17.13
N VAL A 113 7.30 -0.97 16.35
CA VAL A 113 8.43 -0.03 16.33
C VAL A 113 7.94 1.37 16.67
N ARG A 114 8.76 2.11 17.42
CA ARG A 114 8.51 3.50 17.77
C ARG A 114 9.78 4.33 17.67
N ASN A 115 9.64 5.62 17.38
CA ASN A 115 10.73 6.58 17.54
C ASN A 115 10.66 7.18 18.95
N VAL A 116 11.28 6.49 19.91
CA VAL A 116 11.26 6.85 21.35
C VAL A 116 11.71 8.29 21.56
N VAL A 117 12.80 8.68 20.89
CA VAL A 117 13.41 10.01 21.06
C VAL A 117 12.44 11.10 20.59
N ALA A 118 11.79 10.90 19.44
CA ALA A 118 10.84 11.88 18.93
C ALA A 118 9.58 11.98 19.81
N ILE A 119 9.06 10.86 20.33
CA ILE A 119 7.92 10.88 21.26
C ILE A 119 8.31 11.63 22.55
N GLU A 120 9.46 11.31 23.15
CA GLU A 120 9.95 11.98 24.37
C GLU A 120 10.12 13.49 24.19
N GLN A 121 10.57 13.94 23.01
CA GLN A 121 10.78 15.35 22.71
C GLN A 121 9.49 16.11 22.40
N LEU A 122 8.51 15.46 21.76
CA LEU A 122 7.28 16.11 21.33
C LEU A 122 6.17 16.10 22.39
N THR A 123 6.18 15.14 23.31
CA THR A 123 5.13 15.05 24.35
C THR A 123 5.05 16.29 25.27
N PRO A 124 6.14 16.87 25.80
CA PRO A 124 6.03 18.01 26.71
C PRO A 124 5.41 19.28 26.08
N PRO A 125 5.76 19.68 24.84
CA PRO A 125 5.04 20.76 24.14
C PRO A 125 3.55 20.48 23.94
N LEU A 126 3.16 19.23 23.69
CA LEU A 126 1.75 18.86 23.58
C LEU A 126 1.02 19.01 24.91
N GLU A 127 1.62 18.55 26.00
CA GLU A 127 1.04 18.67 27.34
C GLU A 127 0.79 20.14 27.71
N GLN A 128 1.70 21.04 27.31
CA GLN A 128 1.52 22.48 27.48
C GLN A 128 0.34 23.01 26.64
N ALA A 129 0.21 22.59 25.39
CA ALA A 129 -0.91 22.98 24.53
C ALA A 129 -2.25 22.42 25.04
N ALA A 130 -2.25 21.18 25.56
CA ALA A 130 -3.41 20.49 26.11
C ALA A 130 -3.94 21.14 27.39
N ALA A 131 -3.08 21.73 28.23
CA ALA A 131 -3.47 22.35 29.50
C ALA A 131 -4.49 23.50 29.36
N GLY A 132 -4.57 24.13 28.17
CA GLY A 132 -5.53 25.19 27.86
C GLY A 132 -6.67 24.78 26.93
N ALA A 133 -6.75 23.50 26.54
CA ALA A 133 -7.73 23.02 25.58
C ALA A 133 -9.09 22.74 26.25
N PRO A 134 -10.23 23.02 25.57
CA PRO A 134 -11.56 22.82 26.13
C PRO A 134 -12.00 21.35 26.20
N GLU A 135 -11.47 20.49 25.33
CA GLU A 135 -11.72 19.04 25.31
C GLU A 135 -10.45 18.35 24.78
N LEU A 136 -10.18 17.15 25.27
CA LEU A 136 -9.09 16.30 24.77
C LEU A 136 -9.69 15.15 23.95
N LEU A 137 -9.02 14.78 22.86
CA LEU A 137 -9.55 13.86 21.85
C LEU A 137 -9.94 12.49 22.43
N PHE A 138 -9.24 12.03 23.46
CA PHE A 138 -9.43 10.72 24.07
C PHE A 138 -9.95 10.78 25.52
N GLU A 139 -10.44 11.93 25.97
CA GLU A 139 -10.90 12.13 27.36
C GLU A 139 -11.97 11.12 27.79
N ARG A 140 -12.83 10.72 26.85
CA ARG A 140 -13.98 9.81 27.10
C ARG A 140 -13.60 8.35 27.31
N HIS A 141 -12.36 7.96 27.03
CA HIS A 141 -11.87 6.60 27.23
C HIS A 141 -10.99 6.57 28.47
N SER A 142 -11.19 5.60 29.37
CA SER A 142 -10.32 5.42 30.54
C SER A 142 -8.94 4.90 30.15
N ASP A 143 -7.93 5.13 30.99
CA ASP A 143 -6.60 4.57 30.77
C ASP A 143 -6.61 3.04 30.74
N SER A 144 -7.50 2.39 31.51
CA SER A 144 -7.65 0.93 31.51
C SER A 144 -8.10 0.43 30.15
N VAL A 145 -9.10 1.08 29.55
CA VAL A 145 -9.62 0.73 28.21
C VAL A 145 -8.54 0.94 27.15
N LEU A 146 -7.79 2.04 27.21
CA LEU A 146 -6.70 2.28 26.26
C LEU A 146 -5.61 1.21 26.37
N ARG A 147 -5.24 0.79 27.58
CA ARG A 147 -4.28 -0.30 27.80
C ARG A 147 -4.81 -1.65 27.32
N GLU A 148 -6.10 -1.95 27.52
CA GLU A 148 -6.74 -3.17 27.00
C GLU A 148 -6.73 -3.24 25.47
N LEU A 149 -6.79 -2.08 24.81
CA LEU A 149 -6.63 -1.96 23.36
C LEU A 149 -5.17 -2.00 22.90
N GLY A 150 -4.21 -2.13 23.82
CA GLY A 150 -2.79 -2.27 23.54
C GLY A 150 -2.02 -0.95 23.49
N ILE A 151 -2.57 0.15 24.01
CA ILE A 151 -1.84 1.41 24.17
C ILE A 151 -0.96 1.32 25.41
N ASP A 152 0.37 1.39 25.23
CA ASP A 152 1.29 1.38 26.37
C ASP A 152 1.45 2.75 27.04
N ASP A 153 2.09 2.80 28.21
CA ASP A 153 2.18 4.02 29.03
C ASP A 153 2.90 5.18 28.33
N GLN A 154 3.85 4.90 27.44
CA GLN A 154 4.58 5.94 26.72
C GLN A 154 3.69 6.60 25.66
N VAL A 155 2.96 5.79 24.89
CA VAL A 155 2.00 6.28 23.89
C VAL A 155 0.77 6.87 24.57
N LEU A 156 0.33 6.30 25.69
CA LEU A 156 -0.79 6.79 26.49
C LEU A 156 -0.54 8.23 26.95
N ARG A 157 0.66 8.53 27.46
CA ARG A 157 1.04 9.88 27.86
C ARG A 157 0.92 10.87 26.69
N ALA A 158 1.41 10.51 25.51
CA ALA A 158 1.29 11.34 24.32
C ALA A 158 -0.17 11.47 23.87
N ALA A 159 -0.94 10.38 23.86
CA ALA A 159 -2.34 10.35 23.48
C ALA A 159 -3.20 11.24 24.38
N ARG A 160 -2.92 11.28 25.69
CA ARG A 160 -3.59 12.16 26.65
C ARG A 160 -3.34 13.64 26.42
N ALA A 161 -2.32 14.00 25.64
CA ALA A 161 -2.04 15.38 25.28
C ALA A 161 -2.60 15.77 23.89
N ILE A 162 -3.32 14.87 23.21
CA ILE A 162 -3.89 15.13 21.89
C ILE A 162 -5.27 15.80 22.01
N THR A 163 -5.43 16.95 21.38
CA THR A 163 -6.63 17.77 21.36
C THR A 163 -7.50 17.52 20.14
N ASP A 164 -6.93 17.17 18.99
CA ASP A 164 -7.68 16.99 17.74
C ASP A 164 -7.09 15.97 16.75
N LYS A 165 -7.89 15.64 15.72
CA LYS A 165 -7.52 14.68 14.67
C LYS A 165 -6.29 15.11 13.86
N PRO A 166 -6.15 16.38 13.40
CA PRO A 166 -4.93 16.84 12.73
C PRO A 166 -3.66 16.61 13.56
N GLN A 167 -3.71 16.92 14.85
CA GLN A 167 -2.59 16.71 15.76
C GLN A 167 -2.27 15.22 15.88
N LEU A 168 -3.28 14.34 16.07
CA LEU A 168 -3.08 12.89 16.03
C LEU A 168 -2.36 12.46 14.73
N GLN A 169 -2.82 12.94 13.56
CA GLN A 169 -2.23 12.58 12.27
C GLN A 169 -0.75 12.99 12.13
N ALA A 170 -0.32 14.06 12.79
CA ALA A 170 1.09 14.47 12.82
C ALA A 170 2.00 13.42 13.49
N PHE A 171 1.45 12.59 14.38
CA PHE A 171 2.17 11.50 15.04
C PHE A 171 2.15 10.16 14.27
N SER A 172 1.52 10.11 13.10
CA SER A 172 1.36 8.86 12.31
C SER A 172 2.66 8.14 11.96
N SER A 173 3.79 8.86 11.87
CA SER A 173 5.11 8.28 11.58
C SER A 173 5.97 8.03 12.83
N LEU A 174 5.47 8.39 14.01
CA LEU A 174 6.24 8.36 15.27
C LEU A 174 5.76 7.27 16.21
N LEU A 175 4.45 7.06 16.28
CA LEU A 175 3.81 6.05 17.12
C LEU A 175 3.88 4.65 16.48
N PRO A 176 3.83 3.58 17.29
CA PRO A 176 3.56 2.24 16.80
C PRO A 176 2.31 2.20 15.92
N GLU A 177 2.40 1.54 14.76
CA GLU A 177 1.32 1.52 13.77
C GLU A 177 0.00 0.97 14.33
N ASP A 178 0.06 -0.09 15.14
CA ASP A 178 -1.11 -0.73 15.75
C ASP A 178 -1.76 0.19 16.79
N GLN A 179 -0.96 0.81 17.66
CA GLN A 179 -1.46 1.76 18.66
C GLN A 179 -2.01 3.04 18.01
N PHE A 180 -1.34 3.57 16.99
CA PHE A 180 -1.83 4.71 16.21
C PHE A 180 -3.18 4.40 15.57
N GLU A 181 -3.36 3.18 15.06
CA GLU A 181 -4.62 2.76 14.46
C GLU A 181 -5.74 2.68 15.50
N VAL A 182 -5.50 2.09 16.67
CA VAL A 182 -6.45 2.11 17.80
C VAL A 182 -6.89 3.55 18.11
N LEU A 183 -5.94 4.45 18.29
CA LEU A 183 -6.22 5.88 18.54
C LEU A 183 -7.00 6.52 17.39
N GLN A 184 -6.69 6.16 16.13
CA GLN A 184 -7.42 6.65 14.97
C GLN A 184 -8.89 6.20 15.00
N PHE A 185 -9.18 4.93 15.29
CA PHE A 185 -10.56 4.44 15.36
C PHE A 185 -11.35 5.11 16.49
N LEU A 186 -10.75 5.25 17.67
CA LEU A 186 -11.39 5.95 18.80
C LEU A 186 -11.69 7.41 18.43
N ALA A 187 -10.75 8.09 17.76
CA ALA A 187 -10.94 9.46 17.28
C ALA A 187 -12.06 9.58 16.22
N GLU A 188 -12.28 8.54 15.41
CA GLU A 188 -13.39 8.48 14.45
C GLU A 188 -14.75 8.13 15.10
N GLY A 189 -14.80 7.93 16.42
CA GLY A 189 -16.02 7.71 17.19
C GLY A 189 -16.43 6.26 17.33
N PHE A 190 -15.55 5.30 17.01
CA PHE A 190 -15.80 3.88 17.27
C PHE A 190 -15.73 3.60 18.78
N SER A 191 -16.59 2.71 19.25
CA SER A 191 -16.55 2.24 20.64
C SER A 191 -15.32 1.36 20.89
N ALA A 192 -14.86 1.31 22.14
CA ALA A 192 -13.72 0.46 22.51
C ALA A 192 -13.95 -1.02 22.15
N ASP A 193 -15.18 -1.53 22.31
CA ASP A 193 -15.54 -2.90 21.94
C ASP A 193 -15.41 -3.16 20.42
N GLU A 194 -15.79 -2.19 19.60
CA GLU A 194 -15.61 -2.27 18.15
C GLU A 194 -14.13 -2.27 17.77
N VAL A 195 -13.33 -1.40 18.40
CA VAL A 195 -11.88 -1.36 18.16
C VAL A 195 -11.22 -2.66 18.62
N TYR A 196 -11.60 -3.20 19.77
CA TYR A 196 -11.07 -4.45 20.28
C TYR A 196 -11.39 -5.63 19.33
N ARG A 197 -12.62 -5.70 18.83
CA ARG A 197 -13.03 -6.74 17.87
C ARG A 197 -12.31 -6.59 16.53
N ASP A 198 -12.30 -5.38 15.97
CA ASP A 198 -11.90 -5.16 14.57
C ASP A 198 -10.38 -4.95 14.40
N VAL A 199 -9.67 -4.56 15.46
CA VAL A 199 -8.21 -4.34 15.43
C VAL A 199 -7.49 -5.41 16.25
N VAL A 200 -7.81 -5.53 17.55
CA VAL A 200 -7.06 -6.41 18.47
C VAL A 200 -7.32 -7.88 18.15
N THR A 201 -8.59 -8.30 18.12
CA THR A 201 -8.97 -9.70 17.89
C THR A 201 -8.59 -10.17 16.49
N ALA A 202 -8.72 -9.31 15.48
CA ALA A 202 -8.34 -9.61 14.11
C ALA A 202 -6.83 -9.85 13.91
N ARG A 203 -5.99 -9.38 14.85
CA ARG A 203 -4.52 -9.52 14.82
C ARG A 203 -4.00 -10.57 15.78
N LYS A 204 -4.78 -10.95 16.79
CA LYS A 204 -4.44 -12.05 17.68
C LYS A 204 -4.32 -13.37 16.89
N PRO A 205 -3.21 -14.11 17.00
CA PRO A 205 -3.08 -15.42 16.37
C PRO A 205 -4.08 -16.42 16.99
N ALA A 206 -4.67 -17.29 16.17
CA ALA A 206 -5.64 -18.31 16.61
C ALA A 206 -5.03 -19.38 17.56
N GLN A 207 -3.70 -19.48 17.64
CA GLN A 207 -2.94 -20.43 18.46
C GLN A 207 -1.97 -19.73 19.43
N ALA A 208 -2.39 -18.63 20.06
CA ALA A 208 -1.63 -18.02 21.16
C ALA A 208 -1.70 -18.90 22.43
N ALA A 209 -1.14 -20.11 22.36
CA ALA A 209 -0.85 -20.94 23.52
C ALA A 209 0.58 -20.61 23.97
N ALA A 210 0.69 -20.15 25.21
CA ALA A 210 1.88 -19.65 25.92
C ALA A 210 2.25 -18.19 25.64
N VAL A 211 2.10 -17.38 26.69
CA VAL A 211 2.70 -16.05 26.87
C VAL A 211 4.21 -16.23 26.93
N SER A 212 4.85 -16.29 25.78
CA SER A 212 6.30 -16.20 25.70
C SER A 212 6.62 -14.92 24.95
N ASP A 213 7.29 -13.99 25.64
CA ASP A 213 7.76 -12.70 25.12
C ASP A 213 8.91 -12.86 24.09
N SER A 214 9.03 -14.05 23.49
CA SER A 214 10.07 -14.36 22.52
C SER A 214 9.90 -13.50 21.27
N LEU A 215 11.00 -12.89 20.82
CA LEU A 215 11.09 -12.13 19.59
C LEU A 215 10.59 -12.95 18.38
N ALA A 216 10.87 -14.25 18.38
CA ALA A 216 10.44 -15.17 17.32
C ALA A 216 8.91 -15.29 17.22
N ILE A 217 8.22 -15.32 18.36
CA ILE A 217 6.75 -15.38 18.42
C ILE A 217 6.17 -14.04 17.94
N ALA A 218 6.71 -12.92 18.43
CA ALA A 218 6.27 -11.59 18.01
C ALA A 218 6.45 -11.37 16.50
N ILE A 219 7.57 -11.82 15.92
CA ILE A 219 7.81 -11.79 14.47
C ILE A 219 6.75 -12.60 13.72
N THR A 220 6.47 -13.82 14.19
CA THR A 220 5.47 -14.72 13.57
C THR A 220 4.07 -14.10 13.61
N ASN A 221 3.72 -13.45 14.72
CA ASN A 221 2.44 -12.75 14.89
C ASN A 221 2.33 -11.47 14.04
N THR A 222 3.44 -11.01 13.48
CA THR A 222 3.53 -9.79 12.65
C THR A 222 3.69 -10.11 11.17
N ALA A 223 3.23 -11.29 10.72
CA ALA A 223 3.33 -11.74 9.33
C ALA A 223 2.69 -10.78 8.28
N SER A 224 1.91 -9.80 8.73
CA SER A 224 1.37 -8.74 7.87
C SER A 224 2.40 -7.66 7.47
N ARG A 225 3.51 -7.52 8.22
CA ARG A 225 4.56 -6.51 7.99
C ARG A 225 5.98 -7.08 8.03
N ILE A 226 6.12 -8.34 8.43
CA ILE A 226 7.39 -9.04 8.52
C ILE A 226 7.32 -10.30 7.68
N THR A 227 8.26 -10.44 6.75
CA THR A 227 8.42 -11.65 5.94
C THR A 227 9.52 -12.50 6.55
N LEU A 228 9.16 -13.68 7.08
CA LEU A 228 10.13 -14.66 7.56
C LEU A 228 10.62 -15.49 6.37
N VAL A 229 11.93 -15.60 6.20
CA VAL A 229 12.51 -16.46 5.17
C VAL A 229 12.99 -17.74 5.80
N SER A 230 12.43 -18.85 5.31
CA SER A 230 12.62 -20.17 5.89
C SER A 230 13.60 -21.02 5.08
N THR A 231 13.84 -20.70 3.80
CA THR A 231 14.75 -21.46 2.92
C THR A 231 15.69 -20.59 2.06
N PRO A 232 16.84 -21.14 1.60
CA PRO A 232 17.75 -20.44 0.70
C PRO A 232 17.12 -20.00 -0.63
N ASP A 233 16.27 -20.86 -1.21
CA ASP A 233 15.63 -20.60 -2.50
C ASP A 233 14.56 -19.50 -2.38
N GLU A 234 13.79 -19.51 -1.29
CA GLU A 234 12.81 -18.45 -0.99
C GLU A 234 13.48 -17.08 -0.86
N LEU A 235 14.69 -17.02 -0.31
CA LEU A 235 15.44 -15.77 -0.22
C LEU A 235 15.84 -15.23 -1.59
N ALA A 236 16.42 -16.09 -2.43
CA ALA A 236 16.80 -15.71 -3.79
C ALA A 236 15.55 -15.31 -4.58
N GLU A 237 14.47 -16.06 -4.46
CA GLU A 237 13.19 -15.76 -5.09
C GLU A 237 12.68 -14.38 -4.68
N ILE A 238 12.61 -14.05 -3.38
CA ILE A 238 12.14 -12.75 -2.86
C ILE A 238 13.04 -11.60 -3.33
N LEU A 239 14.36 -11.78 -3.36
CA LEU A 239 15.34 -10.76 -3.81
C LEU A 239 15.44 -10.63 -5.34
N GLU A 240 14.90 -11.60 -6.08
CA GLU A 240 14.80 -11.59 -7.54
C GLU A 240 13.41 -11.18 -8.04
N LYS A 241 12.36 -11.23 -7.21
CA LYS A 241 11.04 -10.73 -7.61
C LYS A 241 11.13 -9.22 -7.83
N PRO A 242 10.84 -8.73 -9.05
CA PRO A 242 10.63 -7.30 -9.27
C PRO A 242 9.39 -6.84 -8.48
N PHE A 243 9.06 -5.56 -8.58
CA PHE A 243 7.83 -4.84 -8.17
C PHE A 243 6.49 -5.64 -8.08
N ALA A 244 6.39 -6.84 -8.65
CA ALA A 244 5.33 -7.84 -8.47
C ALA A 244 5.01 -8.20 -6.99
N ALA A 245 5.98 -8.25 -6.08
CA ALA A 245 5.70 -8.51 -4.65
C ALA A 245 4.88 -7.37 -4.01
N TRP A 246 5.12 -6.13 -4.45
CA TRP A 246 4.38 -4.93 -4.03
C TRP A 246 2.94 -4.88 -4.58
N ARG A 247 2.62 -5.61 -5.67
CA ARG A 247 1.26 -5.67 -6.23
C ARG A 247 0.26 -6.43 -5.36
N VAL A 248 0.73 -7.10 -4.31
CA VAL A 248 -0.07 -7.90 -3.37
C VAL A 248 0.11 -7.42 -1.92
N PHE A 249 0.87 -6.34 -1.71
CA PHE A 249 1.09 -5.76 -0.39
C PHE A 249 0.03 -4.69 -0.10
N LEU A 250 -0.51 -4.70 1.12
CA LEU A 250 -1.47 -3.71 1.60
C LEU A 250 -0.88 -2.93 2.77
N HIS A 251 -0.70 -1.63 2.59
CA HIS A 251 -0.46 -0.71 3.70
C HIS A 251 -1.63 -0.75 4.71
N PRO A 252 -1.43 -0.47 6.02
CA PRO A 252 -2.50 -0.55 7.02
C PRO A 252 -3.81 0.17 6.63
N SER A 253 -3.73 1.38 6.08
CA SER A 253 -4.93 2.11 5.61
C SER A 253 -5.69 1.40 4.47
N GLN A 254 -4.98 0.70 3.59
CA GLN A 254 -5.54 -0.14 2.53
C GLN A 254 -6.10 -1.46 3.10
N ARG A 255 -5.36 -2.07 4.04
CA ARG A 255 -5.74 -3.31 4.74
C ARG A 255 -7.05 -3.14 5.51
N ARG A 256 -7.22 -2.01 6.19
CA ARG A 256 -8.48 -1.65 6.88
C ARG A 256 -9.70 -1.72 5.96
N LEU A 257 -9.56 -1.24 4.73
CA LEU A 257 -10.67 -1.19 3.78
C LEU A 257 -10.91 -2.55 3.13
N ALA A 258 -9.84 -3.25 2.76
CA ALA A 258 -9.93 -4.56 2.13
C ALA A 258 -10.52 -5.63 3.07
N TYR A 259 -10.07 -5.66 4.32
CA TYR A 259 -10.41 -6.70 5.30
C TYR A 259 -11.42 -6.25 6.38
N ARG A 260 -12.12 -5.13 6.17
CA ARG A 260 -13.23 -4.75 7.06
C ARG A 260 -14.28 -5.86 7.11
N THR A 261 -14.68 -6.27 8.31
CA THR A 261 -15.61 -7.38 8.54
C THR A 261 -16.87 -7.29 7.69
N SER A 262 -17.49 -6.10 7.61
CA SER A 262 -18.60 -5.80 6.70
C SER A 262 -18.81 -4.30 6.55
N PHE A 263 -19.41 -3.90 5.43
CA PHE A 263 -20.02 -2.60 5.21
C PHE A 263 -21.54 -2.76 5.18
N ASN A 264 -22.27 -1.79 5.76
CA ASN A 264 -23.74 -1.80 5.78
C ASN A 264 -24.34 -1.32 4.43
N GLY A 265 -23.97 -1.99 3.33
CA GLY A 265 -24.23 -1.62 1.93
C GLY A 265 -22.99 -1.13 1.20
N ALA A 266 -23.21 -0.38 0.11
CA ALA A 266 -22.14 0.07 -0.78
C ALA A 266 -21.03 0.85 -0.07
N ALA A 267 -19.79 0.56 -0.43
CA ALA A 267 -18.59 1.23 0.06
C ALA A 267 -17.75 1.79 -1.09
N GLN A 268 -17.09 2.92 -0.84
CA GLN A 268 -16.27 3.60 -1.83
C GLN A 268 -14.87 3.86 -1.29
N VAL A 269 -13.87 3.56 -2.11
CA VAL A 269 -12.46 3.81 -1.86
C VAL A 269 -11.92 4.67 -2.98
N THR A 270 -11.61 5.93 -2.66
CA THR A 270 -11.00 6.87 -3.58
C THR A 270 -9.50 7.01 -3.30
N GLY A 271 -8.74 7.45 -4.28
CA GLY A 271 -7.33 7.75 -4.11
C GLY A 271 -6.67 8.11 -5.42
N GLY A 272 -5.71 9.02 -5.35
CA GLY A 272 -4.87 9.46 -6.47
C GLY A 272 -4.06 8.32 -7.12
N PRO A 273 -3.27 8.64 -8.16
CA PRO A 273 -2.45 7.66 -8.86
C PRO A 273 -1.47 6.96 -7.92
N GLY A 274 -1.24 5.67 -8.11
CA GLY A 274 -0.23 4.92 -7.33
C GLY A 274 -0.60 4.61 -5.87
N THR A 275 -1.83 4.89 -5.43
CA THR A 275 -2.28 4.68 -4.04
C THR A 275 -2.77 3.26 -3.72
N GLY A 276 -2.63 2.31 -4.64
CA GLY A 276 -2.92 0.87 -4.41
C GLY A 276 -4.41 0.46 -4.42
N LYS A 277 -5.28 1.25 -5.08
CA LYS A 277 -6.73 0.95 -5.22
C LYS A 277 -7.04 -0.45 -5.76
N THR A 278 -6.44 -0.85 -6.88
CA THR A 278 -6.60 -2.19 -7.47
C THR A 278 -6.17 -3.30 -6.52
N VAL A 279 -5.12 -3.06 -5.70
CA VAL A 279 -4.66 -4.02 -4.69
C VAL A 279 -5.73 -4.17 -3.60
N VAL A 280 -6.31 -3.06 -3.12
CA VAL A 280 -7.45 -3.10 -2.18
C VAL A 280 -8.64 -3.88 -2.74
N ALA A 281 -9.01 -3.66 -4.01
CA ALA A 281 -10.10 -4.38 -4.67
C ALA A 281 -9.86 -5.90 -4.71
N LEU A 282 -8.66 -6.34 -5.11
CA LEU A 282 -8.28 -7.75 -5.16
C LEU A 282 -8.32 -8.41 -3.77
N HIS A 283 -7.80 -7.73 -2.76
CA HIS A 283 -7.85 -8.23 -1.39
C HIS A 283 -9.26 -8.25 -0.81
N ARG A 284 -10.13 -7.32 -1.22
CA ARG A 284 -11.56 -7.36 -0.84
C ARG A 284 -12.24 -8.60 -1.38
N VAL A 285 -12.02 -8.95 -2.65
CA VAL A 285 -12.54 -10.20 -3.24
C VAL A 285 -12.05 -11.42 -2.46
N LYS A 286 -10.74 -11.49 -2.17
CA LYS A 286 -10.17 -12.56 -1.35
C LYS A 286 -10.85 -12.65 0.01
N HIS A 287 -11.04 -11.54 0.71
CA HIS A 287 -11.67 -11.53 2.02
C HIS A 287 -13.12 -12.02 2.00
N LEU A 288 -13.91 -11.57 1.01
CA LEU A 288 -15.31 -11.99 0.85
C LEU A 288 -15.41 -13.50 0.61
N LEU A 289 -14.57 -14.05 -0.29
CA LEU A 289 -14.53 -15.48 -0.57
C LEU A 289 -13.96 -16.31 0.59
N SER A 290 -13.02 -15.77 1.38
CA SER A 290 -12.52 -16.43 2.59
C SER A 290 -13.57 -16.54 3.70
N ARG A 291 -14.47 -15.56 3.82
CA ARG A 291 -15.56 -15.59 4.81
C ARG A 291 -16.68 -16.53 4.39
N SER A 292 -17.01 -16.51 3.10
CA SER A 292 -18.11 -17.28 2.54
C SER A 292 -17.66 -17.92 1.21
N PRO A 293 -17.07 -19.13 1.24
CA PRO A 293 -16.51 -19.79 0.06
C PRO A 293 -17.53 -20.05 -1.08
N HIS A 294 -18.82 -20.04 -0.75
CA HIS A 294 -19.91 -20.23 -1.70
C HIS A 294 -20.43 -18.92 -2.32
N SER A 295 -19.92 -17.76 -1.88
CA SER A 295 -20.36 -16.47 -2.39
C SER A 295 -19.90 -16.24 -3.84
N ARG A 296 -20.79 -15.71 -4.65
CA ARG A 296 -20.54 -15.28 -6.02
C ARG A 296 -20.10 -13.83 -6.02
N VAL A 297 -18.83 -13.60 -6.35
CA VAL A 297 -18.24 -12.26 -6.41
C VAL A 297 -17.93 -11.87 -7.86
N LEU A 298 -18.42 -10.72 -8.30
CA LEU A 298 -18.02 -10.12 -9.58
C LEU A 298 -16.93 -9.07 -9.33
N LEU A 299 -15.74 -9.27 -9.88
CA LEU A 299 -14.72 -8.22 -9.99
C LEU A 299 -14.72 -7.67 -11.41
N THR A 300 -14.93 -6.37 -11.57
CA THR A 300 -14.89 -5.70 -12.87
C THR A 300 -13.95 -4.49 -12.84
N THR A 301 -13.38 -4.17 -13.99
CA THR A 301 -12.50 -3.00 -14.19
C THR A 301 -12.80 -2.38 -15.56
N PHE A 302 -12.48 -1.11 -15.75
CA PHE A 302 -12.65 -0.45 -17.05
C PHE A 302 -11.63 -0.99 -18.06
N THR A 303 -12.09 -1.59 -19.16
CA THR A 303 -11.23 -2.05 -20.26
C THR A 303 -11.69 -1.47 -21.61
N ASN A 304 -10.72 -1.13 -22.47
CA ASN A 304 -10.96 -0.60 -23.82
C ASN A 304 -11.69 -1.58 -24.75
N ALA A 305 -11.81 -2.85 -24.36
CA ALA A 305 -12.51 -3.90 -25.12
C ALA A 305 -13.96 -3.53 -25.51
N LEU A 306 -14.67 -2.82 -24.63
CA LEU A 306 -16.03 -2.33 -24.90
C LEU A 306 -16.06 -1.05 -25.75
N ALA A 307 -14.92 -0.34 -25.88
CA ALA A 307 -14.79 0.83 -26.74
C ALA A 307 -14.57 0.42 -28.21
N GLU A 308 -13.89 -0.69 -28.48
CA GLU A 308 -13.60 -1.18 -29.83
C GLU A 308 -14.81 -1.77 -30.56
N LEU A 309 -15.79 -2.32 -29.82
CA LEU A 309 -17.05 -2.82 -30.40
C LEU A 309 -17.98 -1.71 -30.94
N ARG A 310 -17.55 -0.44 -30.96
CA ARG A 310 -18.29 0.68 -31.59
C ARG A 310 -18.33 0.61 -33.12
N ALA A 311 -17.49 -0.22 -33.75
CA ALA A 311 -17.29 -0.19 -35.19
C ALA A 311 -18.45 -0.76 -36.04
N THR A 312 -19.47 -1.43 -35.46
CA THR A 312 -20.46 -2.19 -36.25
C THR A 312 -21.90 -1.66 -36.24
N GLY A 313 -22.16 -0.53 -35.57
CA GLY A 313 -23.32 0.35 -35.86
C GLY A 313 -24.73 -0.25 -35.77
N ARG A 314 -24.94 -1.39 -35.11
CA ARG A 314 -26.27 -1.99 -34.93
C ARG A 314 -26.50 -2.25 -33.44
N THR A 315 -27.34 -1.40 -32.83
CA THR A 315 -27.60 -1.28 -31.38
C THR A 315 -26.44 -0.65 -30.60
N THR A 316 -26.73 0.39 -29.81
CA THR A 316 -25.68 1.03 -28.99
C THR A 316 -25.41 0.21 -27.74
N HIS A 317 -24.15 0.09 -27.33
CA HIS A 317 -23.73 -0.59 -26.08
C HIS A 317 -24.49 -0.12 -24.83
N LEU A 318 -24.95 1.13 -24.84
CA LEU A 318 -25.75 1.71 -23.76
C LEU A 318 -27.18 1.14 -23.72
N GLN A 319 -27.78 0.84 -24.87
CA GLN A 319 -29.10 0.18 -24.96
C GLN A 319 -29.00 -1.28 -24.50
N ILE A 320 -27.97 -2.02 -24.93
CA ILE A 320 -27.72 -3.40 -24.47
C ILE A 320 -27.49 -3.43 -22.96
N GLY A 321 -26.71 -2.49 -22.42
CA GLY A 321 -26.53 -2.36 -20.96
C GLY A 321 -27.85 -2.06 -20.24
N ALA A 322 -28.67 -1.14 -20.75
CA ALA A 322 -29.97 -0.84 -20.16
C ALA A 322 -30.93 -2.04 -20.20
N ASP A 323 -30.93 -2.81 -21.29
CA ASP A 323 -31.71 -4.04 -21.44
C ASP A 323 -31.23 -5.15 -20.49
N ALA A 324 -29.91 -5.35 -20.37
CA ALA A 324 -29.32 -6.30 -19.44
C ALA A 324 -29.67 -5.96 -17.97
N ALA A 325 -29.61 -4.67 -17.61
CA ALA A 325 -30.02 -4.21 -16.28
C ALA A 325 -31.50 -4.53 -16.01
N ARG A 326 -32.38 -4.30 -17.01
CA ARG A 326 -33.81 -4.61 -16.89
C ARG A 326 -34.05 -6.11 -16.67
N LEU A 327 -33.36 -6.97 -17.42
CA LEU A 327 -33.47 -8.43 -17.30
C LEU A 327 -32.99 -8.93 -15.93
N LEU A 328 -31.89 -8.39 -15.42
CA LEU A 328 -31.35 -8.73 -14.10
C LEU A 328 -32.26 -8.30 -12.93
N SER A 329 -33.13 -7.30 -13.15
CA SER A 329 -34.13 -6.85 -12.16
C SER A 329 -35.41 -7.68 -12.15
N THR A 330 -35.57 -8.68 -13.04
CA THR A 330 -36.75 -9.57 -13.05
C THR A 330 -36.59 -10.74 -12.06
N PRO A 331 -37.68 -11.41 -11.62
CA PRO A 331 -37.61 -12.58 -10.75
C PRO A 331 -36.66 -13.68 -11.28
N ASP A 332 -36.74 -14.00 -12.58
CA ASP A 332 -35.85 -14.99 -13.22
C ASP A 332 -34.38 -14.53 -13.27
N GLY A 333 -34.16 -13.21 -13.32
CA GLY A 333 -32.83 -12.59 -13.25
C GLY A 333 -32.11 -12.78 -11.92
N HIS A 334 -32.84 -13.04 -10.82
CA HIS A 334 -32.25 -13.19 -9.48
C HIS A 334 -31.33 -14.42 -9.38
N ALA A 335 -31.60 -15.48 -10.16
CA ALA A 335 -30.71 -16.64 -10.25
C ALA A 335 -29.31 -16.29 -10.79
N HIS A 336 -29.19 -15.16 -11.50
CA HIS A 336 -27.95 -14.70 -12.10
C HIS A 336 -27.24 -13.61 -11.30
N GLN A 337 -27.81 -13.16 -10.18
CA GLN A 337 -27.20 -12.14 -9.31
C GLN A 337 -25.95 -12.65 -8.59
N PHE A 338 -25.06 -11.72 -8.28
CA PHE A 338 -23.90 -11.92 -7.43
C PHE A 338 -24.25 -11.52 -6.00
N ASP A 339 -23.56 -12.10 -5.02
CA ASP A 339 -23.68 -11.69 -3.61
C ASP A 339 -22.93 -10.37 -3.37
N HIS A 340 -21.83 -10.16 -4.11
CA HIS A 340 -20.98 -8.98 -4.00
C HIS A 340 -20.45 -8.55 -5.38
N VAL A 341 -20.36 -7.24 -5.61
CA VAL A 341 -19.75 -6.66 -6.82
C VAL A 341 -18.63 -5.70 -6.42
N VAL A 342 -17.43 -5.99 -6.89
CA VAL A 342 -16.24 -5.14 -6.73
C VAL A 342 -15.93 -4.45 -8.06
N VAL A 343 -15.85 -3.13 -8.03
CA VAL A 343 -15.70 -2.28 -9.21
C VAL A 343 -14.39 -1.52 -9.09
N ASP A 344 -13.45 -1.74 -10.00
CA ASP A 344 -12.22 -0.95 -10.13
C ASP A 344 -12.29 0.01 -11.32
N GLU A 345 -11.51 1.09 -11.25
CA GLU A 345 -11.51 2.19 -12.23
C GLU A 345 -12.91 2.78 -12.48
N ALA A 346 -13.64 3.00 -11.38
CA ALA A 346 -15.02 3.47 -11.38
C ALA A 346 -15.24 4.82 -12.09
N GLN A 347 -14.21 5.67 -12.18
CA GLN A 347 -14.29 7.02 -12.74
C GLN A 347 -14.63 7.06 -14.23
N ASP A 348 -14.35 5.99 -14.96
CA ASP A 348 -14.54 5.89 -16.41
C ASP A 348 -15.83 5.11 -16.78
N LEU A 349 -16.58 4.62 -15.79
CA LEU A 349 -17.83 3.90 -16.02
C LEU A 349 -18.99 4.83 -16.40
N ARG A 350 -19.74 4.41 -17.42
CA ARG A 350 -20.90 5.14 -17.94
C ARG A 350 -22.19 4.78 -17.18
N PRO A 351 -23.22 5.65 -17.18
CA PRO A 351 -24.49 5.40 -16.48
C PRO A 351 -25.13 4.03 -16.78
N ALA A 352 -25.09 3.57 -18.03
CA ALA A 352 -25.66 2.27 -18.40
C ALA A 352 -24.90 1.09 -17.78
N GLN A 353 -23.56 1.20 -17.67
CA GLN A 353 -22.73 0.17 -17.03
C GLN A 353 -23.03 0.10 -15.53
N TRP A 354 -23.17 1.26 -14.87
CA TRP A 354 -23.59 1.30 -13.47
C TRP A 354 -24.96 0.70 -13.22
N ARG A 355 -25.93 0.93 -14.11
CA ARG A 355 -27.28 0.32 -13.98
C ARG A 355 -27.22 -1.21 -14.04
N VAL A 356 -26.38 -1.77 -14.91
CA VAL A 356 -26.14 -3.23 -14.96
C VAL A 356 -25.52 -3.71 -13.66
N LEU A 357 -24.45 -3.05 -13.20
CA LEU A 357 -23.75 -3.45 -11.97
C LEU A 357 -24.67 -3.40 -10.75
N ARG A 358 -25.49 -2.36 -10.62
CA ARG A 358 -26.46 -2.26 -9.53
C ARG A 358 -27.56 -3.32 -9.61
N ALA A 359 -28.04 -3.66 -10.81
CA ALA A 359 -29.05 -4.71 -10.99
C ALA A 359 -28.49 -6.13 -10.80
N ALA A 360 -27.17 -6.30 -10.96
CA ALA A 360 -26.49 -7.58 -10.81
C ALA A 360 -26.28 -8.01 -9.34
N VAL A 361 -26.59 -7.15 -8.36
CA VAL A 361 -26.39 -7.45 -6.94
C VAL A 361 -27.56 -6.90 -6.09
N PRO A 362 -28.15 -7.71 -5.19
CA PRO A 362 -29.19 -7.24 -4.26
C PRO A 362 -28.67 -6.12 -3.37
N ALA A 363 -29.55 -5.20 -2.96
CA ALA A 363 -29.20 -4.22 -1.94
C ALA A 363 -29.06 -4.91 -0.58
N GLY A 364 -27.91 -4.74 0.07
CA GLY A 364 -27.62 -5.42 1.33
C GLY A 364 -26.18 -5.23 1.79
N PRO A 365 -25.79 -5.80 2.94
CA PRO A 365 -24.42 -5.71 3.42
C PRO A 365 -23.40 -6.16 2.38
N ASP A 366 -22.31 -5.40 2.23
CA ASP A 366 -21.23 -5.69 1.28
C ASP A 366 -21.66 -5.80 -0.21
N ASP A 367 -22.79 -5.20 -0.61
CA ASP A 367 -23.30 -5.34 -1.98
C ASP A 367 -22.35 -4.79 -3.07
N LEU A 368 -21.86 -3.56 -2.91
CA LEU A 368 -20.93 -2.91 -3.83
C LEU A 368 -19.67 -2.42 -3.12
N PHE A 369 -18.51 -2.71 -3.71
CA PHE A 369 -17.23 -2.13 -3.29
C PHE A 369 -16.58 -1.42 -4.47
N ILE A 370 -16.48 -0.09 -4.39
CA ILE A 370 -16.14 0.77 -5.52
C ILE A 370 -14.77 1.39 -5.30
N THR A 371 -13.83 1.17 -6.22
CA THR A 371 -12.52 1.84 -6.26
C THR A 371 -12.39 2.73 -7.49
N GLY A 372 -11.79 3.91 -7.31
CA GLY A 372 -11.48 4.78 -8.45
C GLY A 372 -10.71 6.04 -8.08
N ASP A 373 -10.34 6.80 -9.11
CA ASP A 373 -9.62 8.06 -8.99
C ASP A 373 -10.27 9.16 -9.84
N PRO A 374 -10.93 10.16 -9.22
CA PRO A 374 -11.51 11.28 -9.95
C PRO A 374 -10.49 12.02 -10.84
N HIS A 375 -9.22 12.09 -10.41
CA HIS A 375 -8.16 12.80 -11.13
C HIS A 375 -7.61 12.03 -12.35
N GLN A 376 -7.95 10.74 -12.52
CA GLN A 376 -7.58 9.93 -13.68
C GLN A 376 -8.73 9.76 -14.69
N ARG A 377 -9.83 10.50 -14.52
CA ARG A 377 -10.93 10.44 -15.48
C ARG A 377 -10.47 10.96 -16.85
N ILE A 378 -10.43 10.06 -17.83
CA ILE A 378 -10.01 10.39 -19.20
C ILE A 378 -11.19 10.42 -20.18
N TYR A 379 -12.36 9.91 -19.77
CA TYR A 379 -13.61 9.99 -20.52
C TYR A 379 -14.61 10.92 -19.82
N ASP A 380 -15.35 11.73 -20.58
CA ASP A 380 -16.36 12.64 -20.04
C ASP A 380 -17.67 11.89 -19.70
N SER A 381 -17.62 11.04 -18.69
CA SER A 381 -18.78 10.36 -18.10
C SER A 381 -18.91 10.75 -16.63
N ARG A 382 -19.93 11.55 -16.32
CA ARG A 382 -20.28 11.96 -14.95
C ARG A 382 -21.55 11.24 -14.50
N VAL A 383 -21.53 10.73 -13.28
CA VAL A 383 -22.63 9.93 -12.73
C VAL A 383 -22.80 10.25 -11.25
N SER A 384 -24.03 10.57 -10.84
CA SER A 384 -24.38 10.56 -9.41
C SER A 384 -24.70 9.13 -9.00
N LEU A 385 -23.90 8.57 -8.10
CA LEU A 385 -24.13 7.22 -7.55
C LEU A 385 -25.47 7.17 -6.81
N ARG A 386 -25.81 8.23 -6.08
CA ARG A 386 -27.08 8.37 -5.35
C ARG A 386 -28.28 8.28 -6.29
N ALA A 387 -28.23 8.94 -7.45
CA ALA A 387 -29.29 8.88 -8.44
C ALA A 387 -29.48 7.48 -9.05
N LEU A 388 -28.50 6.60 -8.92
CA LEU A 388 -28.55 5.20 -9.33
C LEU A 388 -28.91 4.24 -8.19
N GLY A 389 -29.31 4.76 -7.03
CA GLY A 389 -29.64 3.95 -5.86
C GLY A 389 -28.42 3.39 -5.12
N ILE A 390 -27.23 3.94 -5.36
CA ILE A 390 -25.98 3.55 -4.70
C ILE A 390 -25.64 4.62 -3.66
N SER A 391 -25.91 4.34 -2.39
CA SER A 391 -25.55 5.23 -1.28
C SER A 391 -24.25 4.78 -0.63
N VAL A 392 -23.25 5.67 -0.65
CA VAL A 392 -21.92 5.48 -0.04
C VAL A 392 -21.69 6.42 1.15
N THR A 393 -22.72 7.14 1.58
CA THR A 393 -22.66 8.09 2.70
C THR A 393 -22.15 7.39 3.96
N GLY A 394 -21.16 8.00 4.62
CA GLY A 394 -20.48 7.44 5.79
C GLY A 394 -19.56 6.24 5.51
N ARG A 395 -19.43 5.82 4.24
CA ARG A 395 -18.66 4.64 3.81
C ARG A 395 -17.73 4.93 2.64
N SER A 396 -17.36 6.21 2.50
CA SER A 396 -16.34 6.67 1.57
C SER A 396 -15.01 6.83 2.31
N SER A 397 -13.93 6.33 1.72
CA SER A 397 -12.58 6.36 2.30
C SER A 397 -11.56 6.77 1.27
N ARG A 398 -10.61 7.63 1.66
CA ARG A 398 -9.60 8.20 0.76
C ARG A 398 -8.20 7.70 1.10
N LEU A 399 -7.54 7.07 0.13
CA LEU A 399 -6.14 6.68 0.22
C LEU A 399 -5.25 7.86 -0.17
N ARG A 400 -4.25 8.19 0.67
CA ARG A 400 -3.42 9.39 0.53
C ARG A 400 -1.93 9.13 0.28
N VAL A 401 -1.48 7.89 0.46
CA VAL A 401 -0.06 7.54 0.30
C VAL A 401 0.15 6.92 -1.08
N ASN A 402 1.10 7.48 -1.83
CA ASN A 402 1.51 6.99 -3.15
C ASN A 402 2.72 6.05 -2.98
N TYR A 403 2.62 4.85 -3.55
CA TYR A 403 3.65 3.81 -3.50
C TYR A 403 4.35 3.57 -4.84
N ARG A 404 4.03 4.37 -5.86
CA ARG A 404 4.51 4.19 -7.24
C ARG A 404 5.44 5.30 -7.70
N SER A 405 5.12 6.54 -7.38
CA SER A 405 5.79 7.73 -7.91
C SER A 405 6.55 8.43 -6.79
N THR A 406 7.70 9.04 -7.10
CA THR A 406 8.45 9.85 -6.13
C THR A 406 7.71 11.13 -5.75
N ALA A 407 8.07 11.73 -4.62
CA ALA A 407 7.53 13.00 -4.17
C ALA A 407 7.73 14.10 -5.21
N GLU A 408 8.87 14.11 -5.90
CA GLU A 408 9.23 15.08 -6.93
C GLU A 408 8.35 14.95 -8.19
N ILE A 409 8.07 13.71 -8.63
CA ILE A 409 7.13 13.45 -9.72
C ILE A 409 5.72 13.88 -9.31
N LEU A 410 5.29 13.53 -8.09
CA LEU A 410 3.97 13.87 -7.57
C LEU A 410 3.76 15.38 -7.48
N GLU A 411 4.74 16.11 -6.94
CA GLU A 411 4.71 17.58 -6.85
C GLU A 411 4.65 18.22 -8.24
N TRP A 412 5.47 17.76 -9.18
CA TRP A 412 5.48 18.25 -10.55
C TRP A 412 4.13 18.01 -11.23
N SER A 413 3.58 16.79 -11.15
CA SER A 413 2.29 16.43 -11.74
C SER A 413 1.13 17.20 -11.10
N ALA A 414 1.14 17.43 -9.79
CA ALA A 414 0.11 18.19 -9.10
C ALA A 414 0.01 19.62 -9.65
N ARG A 415 1.16 20.28 -9.91
CA ARG A 415 1.20 21.63 -10.49
C ARG A 415 0.69 21.69 -11.94
N VAL A 416 0.80 20.60 -12.70
CA VAL A 416 0.25 20.52 -14.06
C VAL A 416 -1.29 20.42 -14.04
N ILE A 417 -1.85 19.82 -12.99
CA ILE A 417 -3.29 19.58 -12.82
C ILE A 417 -3.98 20.73 -12.06
N ASP A 418 -3.21 21.51 -11.29
CA ASP A 418 -3.73 22.60 -10.45
C ASP A 418 -4.47 23.67 -11.28
N GLY A 419 -5.70 24.01 -10.85
CA GLY A 419 -6.56 25.02 -11.50
C GLY A 419 -7.86 24.52 -12.14
N SER A 420 -8.10 23.21 -12.22
CA SER A 420 -9.39 22.66 -12.69
C SER A 420 -10.16 21.98 -11.54
N PRO A 421 -11.42 22.39 -11.25
CA PRO A 421 -12.23 21.70 -10.24
C PRO A 421 -12.52 20.27 -10.73
N VAL A 422 -12.17 19.28 -9.92
CA VAL A 422 -12.45 17.86 -10.18
C VAL A 422 -13.64 17.47 -9.31
N GLU A 423 -14.73 17.01 -9.94
CA GLU A 423 -15.85 16.42 -9.22
C GLU A 423 -15.43 15.09 -8.62
N ASP A 424 -15.87 14.81 -7.39
CA ASP A 424 -15.65 13.52 -6.76
C ASP A 424 -16.31 12.36 -7.54
N LEU A 425 -16.02 11.14 -7.12
CA LEU A 425 -16.56 9.93 -7.75
C LEU A 425 -18.05 9.70 -7.43
N GLY A 426 -18.58 10.33 -6.38
CA GLY A 426 -19.98 10.22 -5.98
C GLY A 426 -20.91 11.16 -6.77
N GLY A 427 -20.34 12.21 -7.36
CA GLY A 427 -21.03 13.27 -8.10
C GLY A 427 -21.63 14.36 -7.21
N ASP A 428 -21.34 14.36 -5.90
CA ASP A 428 -22.00 15.22 -4.92
C ASP A 428 -21.02 16.24 -4.26
N GLY A 429 -19.77 16.30 -4.72
CA GLY A 429 -18.72 17.16 -4.15
C GLY A 429 -17.50 17.35 -5.05
N ASN A 430 -16.49 18.07 -4.54
CA ASN A 430 -15.22 18.33 -5.23
C ASN A 430 -14.07 17.55 -4.57
N ASP A 431 -13.14 17.11 -5.40
CA ASP A 431 -11.95 16.35 -5.05
C ASP A 431 -10.69 17.18 -5.35
N ASN A 432 -9.65 17.04 -4.51
CA ASN A 432 -8.38 17.71 -4.72
C ASN A 432 -7.19 16.83 -4.29
N LEU A 433 -5.99 17.19 -4.77
CA LEU A 433 -4.77 16.49 -4.42
C LEU A 433 -4.16 16.92 -3.06
N ALA A 434 -4.91 17.62 -2.20
CA ALA A 434 -4.40 18.02 -0.90
C ALA A 434 -4.22 16.80 0.03
N GLY A 435 -3.06 16.72 0.67
CA GLY A 435 -2.73 15.64 1.61
C GLY A 435 -2.27 14.33 0.98
N TYR A 436 -2.08 14.26 -0.35
CA TYR A 436 -1.34 13.16 -0.95
C TYR A 436 0.15 13.29 -0.67
N ARG A 437 0.80 12.17 -0.34
CA ARG A 437 2.24 12.13 -0.12
C ARG A 437 2.84 10.87 -0.72
N SER A 438 4.05 10.97 -1.27
CA SER A 438 4.86 9.81 -1.59
C SER A 438 5.84 9.54 -0.45
N LEU A 439 6.14 8.26 -0.25
CA LEU A 439 7.26 7.82 0.61
C LEU A 439 8.55 7.66 -0.19
N LEU A 440 8.47 7.71 -1.53
CA LEU A 440 9.60 7.58 -2.44
C LEU A 440 10.17 8.97 -2.77
N HIS A 441 11.49 9.06 -2.88
CA HIS A 441 12.18 10.27 -3.33
C HIS A 441 13.10 9.93 -4.50
N GLY A 442 13.30 10.89 -5.40
CA GLY A 442 14.19 10.72 -6.55
C GLY A 442 14.43 11.99 -7.33
N HIS A 443 14.84 11.83 -8.59
CA HIS A 443 15.13 12.97 -9.46
C HIS A 443 13.86 13.73 -9.84
N ARG A 444 13.99 15.05 -9.97
CA ARG A 444 12.91 15.90 -10.50
C ARG A 444 12.69 15.62 -11.99
N PRO A 445 11.44 15.68 -12.48
CA PRO A 445 11.17 15.59 -13.91
C PRO A 445 11.93 16.65 -14.70
N GLU A 446 12.60 16.23 -15.78
CA GLU A 446 13.27 17.12 -16.73
C GLU A 446 12.34 17.40 -17.91
N THR A 447 12.30 18.65 -18.37
CA THR A 447 11.58 19.05 -19.59
C THR A 447 12.56 19.68 -20.57
N ALA A 448 12.42 19.35 -21.86
CA ALA A 448 13.23 19.90 -22.93
C ALA A 448 12.36 20.17 -24.16
N GLY A 449 12.54 21.34 -24.77
CA GLY A 449 11.91 21.70 -26.04
C GLY A 449 12.87 21.43 -27.20
N PHE A 450 12.34 20.93 -28.31
CA PHE A 450 13.11 20.67 -29.52
C PHE A 450 12.50 21.41 -30.72
N PRO A 451 13.32 21.89 -31.67
CA PRO A 451 12.84 22.68 -32.81
C PRO A 451 12.08 21.85 -33.84
N THR A 452 12.27 20.52 -33.86
CA THR A 452 11.59 19.60 -34.78
C THR A 452 11.27 18.27 -34.10
N GLU A 453 10.22 17.58 -34.57
CA GLU A 453 9.88 16.21 -34.17
C GLU A 453 11.09 15.27 -34.36
N GLN A 454 11.83 15.42 -35.46
CA GLN A 454 13.02 14.59 -35.73
C GLN A 454 14.12 14.81 -34.68
N ALA A 455 14.35 16.04 -34.25
CA ALA A 455 15.31 16.37 -33.19
C ALA A 455 14.86 15.82 -31.83
N GLU A 456 13.56 15.90 -31.53
CA GLU A 456 12.97 15.32 -30.31
C GLU A 456 13.15 13.80 -30.26
N VAL A 457 12.82 13.08 -31.34
CA VAL A 457 12.96 11.63 -31.39
C VAL A 457 14.43 11.19 -31.34
N ALA A 458 15.34 11.95 -31.96
CA ALA A 458 16.77 11.70 -31.86
C ALA A 458 17.27 11.87 -30.42
N ALA A 459 16.91 12.97 -29.76
CA ALA A 459 17.28 13.22 -28.36
C ALA A 459 16.68 12.19 -27.39
N LEU A 460 15.45 11.72 -27.64
CA LEU A 460 14.84 10.62 -26.91
C LEU A 460 15.66 9.34 -27.04
N GLY A 461 16.12 9.00 -28.25
CA GLY A 461 16.97 7.84 -28.50
C GLY A 461 18.31 7.91 -27.75
N GLU A 462 18.96 9.08 -27.75
CA GLU A 462 20.19 9.30 -26.98
C GLU A 462 19.94 9.17 -25.47
N ARG A 463 18.83 9.73 -24.96
CA ARG A 463 18.48 9.63 -23.54
C ARG A 463 18.26 8.18 -23.11
N ILE A 464 17.50 7.41 -23.89
CA ILE A 464 17.25 5.99 -23.61
C ILE A 464 18.56 5.20 -23.64
N ARG A 465 19.44 5.44 -24.61
CA ARG A 465 20.78 4.81 -24.66
C ARG A 465 21.63 5.18 -23.45
N GLY A 466 21.55 6.43 -22.99
CA GLY A 466 22.20 6.89 -21.77
C GLY A 466 21.71 6.15 -20.52
N TRP A 467 20.40 5.93 -20.38
CA TRP A 467 19.86 5.14 -19.26
C TRP A 467 20.25 3.67 -19.33
N ILE A 468 20.18 3.05 -20.51
CA ILE A 468 20.60 1.66 -20.70
C ILE A 468 22.08 1.49 -20.38
N SER A 469 22.95 2.43 -20.80
CA SER A 469 24.39 2.37 -20.49
C SER A 469 24.69 2.58 -19.00
N GLN A 470 23.81 3.28 -18.29
CA GLN A 470 23.85 3.42 -16.82
C GLN A 470 23.23 2.22 -16.09
N GLY A 471 22.75 1.22 -16.81
CA GLY A 471 22.24 -0.04 -16.25
C GLY A 471 20.74 -0.06 -15.95
N VAL A 472 19.95 0.88 -16.50
CA VAL A 472 18.48 0.79 -16.49
C VAL A 472 18.05 -0.29 -17.48
N GLU A 473 17.25 -1.25 -17.03
CA GLU A 473 16.79 -2.33 -17.89
C GLU A 473 15.78 -1.78 -18.93
N PRO A 474 15.83 -2.20 -20.21
CA PRO A 474 14.88 -1.71 -21.22
C PRO A 474 13.41 -1.87 -20.82
N GLY A 475 13.08 -2.91 -20.05
CA GLY A 475 11.72 -3.14 -19.54
C GLY A 475 11.25 -2.14 -18.47
N GLU A 476 12.14 -1.32 -17.92
CA GLU A 476 11.85 -0.26 -16.95
C GLU A 476 11.61 1.10 -17.62
N ILE A 477 11.80 1.19 -18.94
CA ILE A 477 11.67 2.43 -19.71
C ILE A 477 10.35 2.40 -20.49
N ALA A 478 9.47 3.36 -20.19
CA ALA A 478 8.22 3.56 -20.93
C ALA A 478 8.27 4.87 -21.73
N VAL A 479 7.87 4.80 -23.01
CA VAL A 479 7.71 5.96 -23.88
C VAL A 479 6.22 6.19 -24.16
N CYS A 480 5.72 7.35 -23.74
CA CYS A 480 4.33 7.74 -23.93
C CYS A 480 4.24 8.90 -24.93
N THR A 481 3.35 8.78 -25.91
CA THR A 481 3.04 9.85 -26.88
C THR A 481 1.55 10.12 -26.90
N ARG A 482 1.13 11.34 -27.23
CA ARG A 482 -0.30 11.70 -27.31
C ARG A 482 -1.05 10.96 -28.42
N PHE A 483 -0.38 10.64 -29.54
CA PHE A 483 -1.02 10.06 -30.74
C PHE A 483 -0.26 8.83 -31.25
N ASN A 484 -1.00 7.82 -31.72
CA ASN A 484 -0.42 6.60 -32.30
C ASN A 484 0.50 6.88 -33.50
N ILE A 485 0.19 7.90 -34.31
CA ILE A 485 1.02 8.28 -35.47
C ILE A 485 2.43 8.68 -35.01
N LEU A 486 2.55 9.41 -33.90
CA LEU A 486 3.84 9.77 -33.34
C LEU A 486 4.53 8.56 -32.71
N LEU A 487 3.77 7.71 -32.02
CA LEU A 487 4.28 6.44 -31.46
C LEU A 487 4.91 5.54 -32.53
N ASP A 488 4.27 5.41 -33.69
CA ASP A 488 4.74 4.58 -34.80
C ASP A 488 6.09 5.06 -35.34
N LYS A 489 6.24 6.39 -35.48
CA LYS A 489 7.51 7.01 -35.88
C LYS A 489 8.61 6.81 -34.84
N VAL A 490 8.30 7.03 -33.56
CA VAL A 490 9.25 6.80 -32.46
C VAL A 490 9.68 5.34 -32.41
N HIS A 491 8.73 4.42 -32.51
CA HIS A 491 8.99 2.98 -32.51
C HIS A 491 9.91 2.56 -33.66
N SER A 492 9.63 3.01 -34.89
CA SER A 492 10.51 2.75 -36.04
C SER A 492 11.91 3.28 -35.77
N ARG A 493 12.02 4.54 -35.33
CA ARG A 493 13.31 5.20 -35.12
C ARG A 493 14.13 4.56 -34.01
N LEU A 494 13.52 4.18 -32.88
CA LEU A 494 14.22 3.48 -31.80
C LEU A 494 14.74 2.11 -32.28
N ARG A 495 13.91 1.37 -33.02
CA ARG A 495 14.27 0.08 -33.60
C ARG A 495 15.41 0.20 -34.61
N ASP A 496 15.35 1.19 -35.50
CA ASP A 496 16.39 1.45 -36.51
C ASP A 496 17.75 1.81 -35.87
N ASN A 497 17.72 2.39 -34.67
CA ASN A 497 18.92 2.70 -33.87
C ASN A 497 19.33 1.55 -32.93
N GLY A 498 18.80 0.34 -33.12
CA GLY A 498 19.17 -0.86 -32.36
C GLY A 498 18.69 -0.88 -30.91
N ILE A 499 17.74 -0.02 -30.53
CA ILE A 499 17.16 0.00 -29.18
C ILE A 499 16.02 -1.02 -29.12
N PRO A 500 16.03 -1.99 -28.18
CA PRO A 500 14.93 -2.92 -27.98
C PRO A 500 13.65 -2.16 -27.63
N VAL A 501 12.58 -2.36 -28.41
CA VAL A 501 11.29 -1.71 -28.20
C VAL A 501 10.16 -2.70 -28.44
N VAL A 502 9.15 -2.65 -27.58
CA VAL A 502 7.91 -3.43 -27.72
C VAL A 502 6.75 -2.46 -27.66
N ARG A 503 5.79 -2.63 -28.58
CA ARG A 503 4.52 -1.92 -28.52
C ARG A 503 3.58 -2.66 -27.57
N LEU A 504 3.13 -1.97 -26.54
CA LEU A 504 2.01 -2.44 -25.72
C LEU A 504 0.73 -2.34 -26.57
N LYS A 505 0.23 -3.50 -27.04
CA LYS A 505 -1.13 -3.65 -27.56
C LYS A 505 -1.96 -4.34 -26.47
N ASP A 506 -3.23 -3.94 -26.35
CA ASP A 506 -4.16 -4.30 -25.28
C ASP A 506 -4.05 -5.79 -24.86
N MET A 507 -3.44 -6.04 -23.69
CA MET A 507 -3.27 -7.38 -23.14
C MET A 507 -4.17 -7.55 -21.91
N TRP A 508 -4.92 -8.65 -21.91
CA TRP A 508 -6.20 -8.87 -21.24
C TRP A 508 -6.05 -9.60 -19.90
N MET A 509 -6.88 -9.28 -18.90
CA MET A 509 -7.31 -10.22 -17.85
C MET A 509 -8.73 -9.89 -17.36
N VAL A 510 -9.73 -10.69 -17.76
CA VAL A 510 -11.04 -10.74 -17.11
C VAL A 510 -11.06 -12.00 -16.26
N TYR A 511 -11.12 -11.86 -14.93
CA TYR A 511 -11.26 -13.00 -14.02
C TYR A 511 -12.73 -13.19 -13.68
N ALA A 512 -13.35 -14.25 -14.21
CA ALA A 512 -14.63 -14.76 -13.74
C ALA A 512 -14.39 -16.17 -13.19
N SER A 513 -14.45 -16.34 -11.86
CA SER A 513 -14.40 -17.67 -11.25
C SER A 513 -15.83 -18.21 -11.13
N ARG A 514 -16.14 -19.28 -11.88
CA ARG A 514 -17.24 -20.18 -11.57
C ARG A 514 -16.64 -21.33 -10.76
N ALA A 515 -16.99 -21.46 -9.49
CA ALA A 515 -16.78 -22.72 -8.79
C ALA A 515 -17.80 -23.72 -9.33
N CYS A 516 -17.44 -24.45 -10.39
CA CYS A 516 -18.10 -25.69 -10.76
C CYS A 516 -17.23 -26.82 -10.18
N MET A 517 -17.76 -27.56 -9.20
CA MET A 517 -17.26 -28.91 -8.90
C MET A 517 -18.25 -29.94 -9.47
N PRO A 518 -17.77 -31.15 -9.83
CA PRO A 518 -18.63 -32.28 -10.20
C PRO A 518 -19.51 -32.77 -9.04
#